data_AF-A0A7Y8JNM5-F1
#
_entry.id   AF-A0A7Y8JNM5-F1
#
_cell.length_a   1.000
_cell.length_b   1.000
_cell.length_c   1.000
_cell.angle_alpha   90.00
_cell.angle_beta   90.00
_cell.angle_gamma   90.00
#
_symmetry.space_group_name_H-M   'P 1'
#
loop_
_entity.id
_entity.type
_entity.pdbx_description
1 polymer ?
#
loop_
_entity_poly.entity_id
_entity_poly.type
_entity_poly.pdbx_seq_one_letter_code
_entity_poly.pdbx_strand_id
1 'polypeptide(L)'
;MLKFPRRQSLGALLIVLLGWLCLSSAYAEDTAPPDLVKVPLDQRVIDLTNTLDSASKSRITTQLAGLEQRKGAQVAVMLLPSTGGASIEEFANQLFRAWKLGRKDVNDGILLLVAKDDRKVRIEVGYGLEGVVTDLLAHRIIEEHITPAFRQGDYAGGVQQAVNDLTLLVDGGDLPDVAGAGFPPEAYAVLLAFMFGGVVGVLMGAEKLPWRRALLAVVVVTVVLVAVAGGKNWPVYLLLLPLCMLIGGATFGALWQARAAFYAVLGLLSYIAGVLLADHFLVRDLSLIHWLAYPMAGLLVLGLYVGLFLVMKGMWQESQGGFLARLVAVLVVYGVAGALIDNGTTGWLLAFPFASFAALFIFAHGISDGSGSGSGGSSSSGSSSSSSSSSSSSGGGGSSGGGGASGSW
;
A
#
# COMPACT_ATOMS: atom_id res chain seq x y z
N MET A 1 -26.43 -37.03 55.18
CA MET A 1 -27.29 -36.38 54.16
C MET A 1 -27.55 -34.94 54.58
N LEU A 2 -26.73 -33.99 54.12
CA LEU A 2 -26.83 -32.58 54.51
C LEU A 2 -27.96 -31.90 53.71
N LYS A 3 -29.04 -31.54 54.41
CA LYS A 3 -30.14 -30.70 53.92
C LYS A 3 -29.64 -29.26 53.78
N PHE A 4 -29.35 -28.81 52.57
CA PHE A 4 -29.11 -27.39 52.29
C PHE A 4 -30.44 -26.62 52.31
N PRO A 5 -30.53 -25.50 53.05
CA PRO A 5 -31.76 -24.70 53.12
C PRO A 5 -31.98 -23.95 51.80
N ARG A 6 -32.98 -24.40 51.03
CA ARG A 6 -33.40 -23.91 49.71
C ARG A 6 -33.80 -22.42 49.64
N ARG A 7 -33.80 -21.69 50.77
CA ARG A 7 -34.15 -20.26 50.85
C ARG A 7 -32.95 -19.31 50.84
N GLN A 8 -31.73 -19.78 51.09
CA GLN A 8 -30.53 -18.92 51.09
C GLN A 8 -29.83 -18.84 49.73
N SER A 9 -30.07 -19.80 48.83
CA SER A 9 -29.45 -19.84 47.50
C SER A 9 -30.08 -18.85 46.50
N LEU A 10 -31.34 -18.46 46.66
CA LEU A 10 -31.99 -17.45 45.80
C LEU A 10 -31.47 -16.03 46.10
N GLY A 11 -31.20 -15.71 47.37
CA GLY A 11 -30.64 -14.40 47.75
C GLY A 11 -29.21 -14.22 47.28
N ALA A 12 -28.39 -15.27 47.34
CA ALA A 12 -27.01 -15.24 46.84
C ALA A 12 -26.94 -15.06 45.31
N LEU A 13 -27.86 -15.70 44.57
CA LEU A 13 -27.93 -15.57 43.12
C LEU A 13 -28.40 -14.16 42.70
N LEU A 14 -29.32 -13.55 43.47
CA LEU A 14 -29.78 -12.18 43.21
C LEU A 14 -28.69 -11.14 43.49
N ILE A 15 -27.87 -11.34 44.53
CA ILE A 15 -26.74 -10.45 44.86
C ILE A 15 -25.62 -10.56 43.82
N VAL A 16 -25.34 -11.76 43.29
CA VAL A 16 -24.37 -11.95 42.21
C VAL A 16 -24.87 -11.33 40.91
N LEU A 17 -26.18 -11.42 40.62
CA LEU A 17 -26.77 -10.85 39.40
C LEU A 17 -26.87 -9.32 39.47
N LEU A 18 -27.15 -8.74 40.65
CA LEU A 18 -27.04 -7.30 40.92
C LEU A 18 -25.58 -6.82 40.90
N GLY A 19 -24.64 -7.63 41.37
CA GLY A 19 -23.21 -7.36 41.26
C GLY A 19 -22.72 -7.34 39.81
N TRP A 20 -23.22 -8.25 38.97
CA TRP A 20 -22.94 -8.28 37.54
C TRP A 20 -23.59 -7.12 36.76
N LEU A 21 -24.81 -6.70 37.15
CA LEU A 21 -25.44 -5.50 36.59
C LEU A 21 -24.67 -4.22 36.98
N CYS A 22 -24.20 -4.10 38.22
CA CYS A 22 -23.40 -2.96 38.66
C CYS A 22 -22.00 -2.93 38.02
N LEU A 23 -21.38 -4.08 37.75
CA LEU A 23 -20.09 -4.13 37.03
C LEU A 23 -20.23 -3.78 35.56
N SER A 24 -21.38 -4.06 34.94
CA SER A 24 -21.68 -3.68 33.55
C SER A 24 -21.99 -2.18 33.42
N SER A 25 -22.39 -1.53 34.51
CA SER A 25 -22.68 -0.08 34.55
C SER A 25 -21.41 0.78 34.65
N ALA A 26 -20.27 0.18 34.98
CA ALA A 26 -19.00 0.89 35.15
C ALA A 26 -18.19 1.04 33.85
N TYR A 27 -18.68 0.51 32.72
CA TYR A 27 -18.06 0.63 31.38
C TYR A 27 -18.91 1.43 30.40
N ALA A 28 -19.74 2.35 30.90
CA ALA A 28 -20.37 3.38 30.10
C ALA A 28 -19.84 4.74 30.55
N GLU A 29 -18.53 4.95 30.40
CA GLU A 29 -18.01 6.30 30.22
C GLU A 29 -18.44 6.72 28.82
N ASP A 30 -19.60 7.37 28.77
CA ASP A 30 -20.08 8.16 27.64
C ASP A 30 -19.07 9.30 27.44
N THR A 31 -17.95 8.96 26.79
CA THR A 31 -16.95 9.92 26.33
C THR A 31 -17.52 10.59 25.10
N ALA A 32 -18.52 11.45 25.34
CA ALA A 32 -18.74 12.57 24.44
C ALA A 32 -17.37 13.23 24.24
N PRO A 33 -16.94 13.48 22.99
CA PRO A 33 -15.67 14.14 22.75
C PRO A 33 -15.65 15.41 23.60
N PRO A 34 -14.57 15.64 24.38
CA PRO A 34 -14.50 16.81 25.22
C PRO A 34 -14.85 18.04 24.38
N ASP A 35 -15.58 18.97 24.98
CA ASP A 35 -16.16 20.20 24.41
C ASP A 35 -15.09 21.20 23.83
N LEU A 36 -13.92 20.69 23.42
CA LEU A 36 -12.75 21.35 22.84
C LEU A 36 -13.00 21.88 21.41
N VAL A 37 -14.08 21.48 20.74
CA VAL A 37 -14.49 22.11 19.46
C VAL A 37 -14.90 23.58 19.66
N LYS A 38 -15.10 24.02 20.90
CA LYS A 38 -15.41 25.42 21.26
C LYS A 38 -14.17 26.30 21.49
N VAL A 39 -12.96 25.83 21.22
CA VAL A 39 -11.77 26.70 21.27
C VAL A 39 -11.95 27.79 20.21
N PRO A 40 -12.03 29.08 20.57
CA PRO A 40 -12.16 30.13 19.57
C PRO A 40 -10.84 30.29 18.81
N LEU A 41 -10.90 30.56 17.50
CA LEU A 41 -9.74 31.01 16.74
C LEU A 41 -9.46 32.48 17.08
N ASP A 42 -8.90 32.74 18.26
CA ASP A 42 -8.51 34.07 18.72
C ASP A 42 -7.09 34.44 18.23
N GLN A 43 -6.25 33.43 17.98
CA GLN A 43 -4.86 33.56 17.58
C GLN A 43 -4.49 32.53 16.51
N ARG A 44 -3.45 32.81 15.73
CA ARG A 44 -2.91 31.87 14.72
C ARG A 44 -2.20 30.68 15.35
N VAL A 45 -1.77 30.80 16.61
CA VAL A 45 -1.10 29.75 17.37
C VAL A 45 -1.80 29.60 18.71
N ILE A 46 -2.42 28.44 18.93
CA ILE A 46 -3.09 28.09 20.17
C ILE A 46 -2.34 26.91 20.78
N ASP A 47 -1.76 27.10 21.96
CA ASP A 47 -1.02 26.05 22.65
C ASP A 47 -1.57 25.87 24.06
N LEU A 48 -2.37 24.82 24.22
CA LEU A 48 -2.99 24.39 25.48
C LEU A 48 -2.05 23.53 26.34
N THR A 49 -0.88 23.16 25.81
CA THR A 49 0.09 22.28 26.46
C THR A 49 1.23 23.04 27.14
N ASN A 50 1.33 24.35 26.92
CA ASN A 50 2.47 25.19 27.30
C ASN A 50 3.81 24.61 26.84
N THR A 51 3.83 24.02 25.65
CA THR A 51 5.02 23.39 25.08
C THR A 51 5.88 24.39 24.31
N LEU A 52 5.27 25.45 23.75
CA LEU A 52 5.99 26.49 23.03
C LEU A 52 6.32 27.66 23.97
N ASP A 53 7.56 28.14 23.93
CA ASP A 53 7.95 29.38 24.61
C ASP A 53 7.36 30.61 23.92
N SER A 54 7.35 31.75 24.61
CA SER A 54 6.75 32.99 24.12
C SER A 54 7.43 33.55 22.87
N ALA A 55 8.76 33.36 22.73
CA ALA A 55 9.49 33.83 21.55
C ALA A 55 9.12 32.98 20.33
N SER A 56 9.04 31.66 20.48
CA SER A 56 8.58 30.74 19.44
C SER A 56 7.14 31.03 19.00
N LYS A 57 6.20 31.21 19.95
CA LYS A 57 4.81 31.59 19.63
C LYS A 57 4.75 32.90 18.85
N SER A 58 5.48 33.92 19.29
CA SER A 58 5.51 35.24 18.62
C SER A 58 6.10 35.15 17.21
N ARG A 59 7.19 34.40 17.04
CA ARG A 59 7.85 34.19 15.75
C ARG A 59 6.90 33.50 14.76
N ILE A 60 6.30 32.38 15.15
CA ILE A 60 5.35 31.63 14.32
C ILE A 60 4.16 32.53 13.98
N THR A 61 3.58 33.21 14.96
CA THR A 61 2.43 34.09 14.74
C THR A 61 2.73 35.20 13.74
N THR A 62 3.91 35.83 13.85
CA THR A 62 4.35 36.90 12.94
C THR A 62 4.55 36.38 11.52
N GLN A 63 5.16 35.20 11.36
CA GLN A 63 5.36 34.57 10.07
C GLN A 63 4.03 34.22 9.39
N LEU A 64 3.10 33.61 10.13
CA LEU A 64 1.78 33.25 9.61
C LEU A 64 0.94 34.47 9.26
N ALA A 65 1.01 35.54 10.05
CA ALA A 65 0.38 36.81 9.71
C ALA A 65 0.95 37.42 8.41
N GLY A 66 2.27 37.34 8.23
CA GLY A 66 2.92 37.78 6.99
C GLY A 66 2.50 36.96 5.76
N LEU A 67 2.33 35.64 5.91
CA LEU A 67 1.85 34.77 4.83
C LEU A 67 0.42 35.12 4.44
N GLU A 68 -0.47 35.28 5.42
CA GLU A 68 -1.86 35.67 5.19
C GLU A 68 -1.94 37.04 4.49
N GLN A 69 -1.11 38.01 4.88
CA GLN A 69 -1.08 39.32 4.23
C GLN A 69 -0.63 39.26 2.76
N ARG A 70 0.33 38.38 2.42
CA ARG A 70 0.89 38.29 1.06
C ARG A 70 0.07 37.41 0.12
N LYS A 71 -0.47 36.28 0.61
CA LYS A 71 -1.12 35.25 -0.21
C LYS A 71 -2.61 35.07 0.09
N GLY A 72 -3.09 35.59 1.21
CA GLY A 72 -4.46 35.39 1.69
C GLY A 72 -4.72 34.04 2.37
N ALA A 73 -3.76 33.11 2.30
CA ALA A 73 -3.84 31.79 2.91
C ALA A 73 -3.78 31.89 4.44
N GLN A 74 -4.66 31.17 5.13
CA GLN A 74 -4.77 31.17 6.58
C GLN A 74 -4.22 29.87 7.15
N VAL A 75 -3.08 29.96 7.81
CA VAL A 75 -2.49 28.81 8.51
C VAL A 75 -2.69 28.98 10.01
N ALA A 76 -3.23 27.96 10.66
CA ALA A 76 -3.42 27.90 12.11
C ALA A 76 -2.67 26.71 12.71
N VAL A 77 -2.11 26.90 13.90
CA VAL A 77 -1.38 25.88 14.64
C VAL A 77 -2.07 25.66 15.98
N MET A 78 -2.40 24.41 16.31
CA MET A 78 -2.98 24.03 17.58
C MET A 78 -2.23 22.89 18.24
N LEU A 79 -1.76 23.12 19.48
CA LEU A 79 -1.19 22.08 20.35
C LEU A 79 -2.17 21.82 21.49
N LEU A 80 -2.57 20.56 21.66
CA LEU A 80 -3.43 20.10 22.74
C LEU A 80 -2.87 18.85 23.41
N PRO A 81 -3.24 18.58 24.67
CA PRO A 81 -2.79 17.37 25.37
C PRO A 81 -3.27 16.10 24.67
N SER A 82 -4.59 15.94 24.51
CA SER A 82 -5.20 14.76 23.89
C SER A 82 -6.49 15.12 23.16
N THR A 83 -6.82 14.33 22.14
CA THR A 83 -8.10 14.39 21.40
C THR A 83 -9.28 13.81 22.17
N GLY A 84 -9.04 13.21 23.35
CA GLY A 84 -10.10 12.67 24.20
C GLY A 84 -10.75 11.41 23.65
N GLY A 85 -10.04 10.62 22.84
CA GLY A 85 -10.49 9.35 22.28
C GLY A 85 -10.99 9.41 20.83
N ALA A 86 -11.21 10.61 20.28
CA ALA A 86 -11.51 10.79 18.86
C ALA A 86 -10.27 10.50 17.98
N SER A 87 -10.48 10.21 16.69
CA SER A 87 -9.36 10.19 15.74
C SER A 87 -8.84 11.62 15.53
N ILE A 88 -7.54 11.77 15.25
CA ILE A 88 -6.97 13.10 15.04
C ILE A 88 -7.49 13.73 13.75
N GLU A 89 -7.82 12.90 12.77
CA GLU A 89 -8.44 13.26 11.50
C GLU A 89 -9.83 13.84 11.72
N GLU A 90 -10.68 13.16 12.49
CA GLU A 90 -12.04 13.62 12.77
C GLU A 90 -12.00 14.91 13.59
N PHE A 91 -11.15 14.96 14.62
CA PHE A 91 -10.98 16.16 15.44
C PHE A 91 -10.50 17.35 14.62
N ALA A 92 -9.48 17.17 13.77
CA ALA A 92 -8.96 18.22 12.91
C ALA A 92 -10.01 18.72 11.93
N ASN A 93 -10.78 17.82 11.31
CA ASN A 93 -11.83 18.21 10.35
C ASN A 93 -12.95 18.99 11.03
N GLN A 94 -13.41 18.54 12.21
CA GLN A 94 -14.43 19.26 13.00
C GLN A 94 -13.93 20.66 13.40
N LEU A 95 -12.68 20.76 13.87
CA LEU A 95 -12.07 22.02 14.27
C LEU A 95 -11.90 22.97 13.07
N PHE A 96 -11.42 22.47 11.93
CA PHE A 96 -11.26 23.23 10.70
C PHE A 96 -12.58 23.86 10.25
N ARG A 97 -13.68 23.09 10.35
CA ARG A 97 -15.04 23.57 10.06
C ARG A 97 -15.55 24.59 11.06
N ALA A 98 -15.34 24.34 12.35
CA ALA A 98 -15.76 25.24 13.42
C ALA A 98 -15.08 26.60 13.30
N TRP A 99 -13.79 26.62 12.95
CA TRP A 99 -13.00 27.82 12.73
C TRP A 99 -13.26 28.51 11.40
N LYS A 100 -13.91 27.81 10.44
CA LYS A 100 -14.10 28.29 9.07
C LYS A 100 -12.79 28.79 8.48
N LEU A 101 -11.75 27.98 8.62
CA LEU A 101 -10.39 28.39 8.29
C LEU A 101 -10.23 28.59 6.78
N GLY A 102 -9.64 29.72 6.40
CA GLY A 102 -9.51 30.15 5.01
C GLY A 102 -10.59 31.15 4.59
N ARG A 103 -10.34 31.82 3.47
CA ARG A 103 -11.28 32.78 2.89
C ARG A 103 -12.47 32.04 2.30
N LYS A 104 -13.65 32.65 2.45
CA LYS A 104 -14.89 32.16 1.85
C LYS A 104 -14.72 31.98 0.34
N ASP A 105 -15.20 30.87 -0.19
CA ASP A 105 -15.18 30.47 -1.61
C ASP A 105 -13.78 30.17 -2.19
N VAL A 106 -12.69 30.57 -1.52
CA VAL A 106 -11.31 30.22 -1.90
C VAL A 106 -10.84 28.94 -1.20
N ASN A 107 -11.22 28.73 0.07
CA ASN A 107 -10.86 27.56 0.88
C ASN A 107 -9.33 27.39 1.05
N ASP A 108 -8.61 28.48 1.29
CA ASP A 108 -7.16 28.54 1.45
C ASP A 108 -6.69 28.46 2.92
N GLY A 109 -7.33 27.58 3.70
CA GLY A 109 -6.99 27.31 5.09
C GLY A 109 -6.05 26.12 5.26
N ILE A 110 -5.14 26.15 6.23
CA ILE A 110 -4.32 24.99 6.66
C ILE A 110 -4.30 24.93 8.19
N LEU A 111 -4.59 23.76 8.76
CA LEU A 111 -4.52 23.51 10.20
C LEU A 111 -3.43 22.49 10.52
N LEU A 112 -2.42 22.90 11.30
CA LEU A 112 -1.47 21.98 11.94
C LEU A 112 -1.96 21.67 13.35
N LEU A 113 -2.40 20.44 13.58
CA LEU A 113 -2.91 19.96 14.86
C LEU A 113 -1.94 18.95 15.49
N VAL A 114 -1.56 19.17 16.74
CA VAL A 114 -0.65 18.31 17.50
C VAL A 114 -1.31 17.87 18.80
N ALA A 115 -1.63 16.58 18.90
CA ALA A 115 -2.09 15.93 20.12
C ALA A 115 -0.90 15.28 20.83
N LYS A 116 -0.35 15.99 21.82
CA LYS A 116 0.96 15.69 22.42
C LYS A 116 0.99 14.36 23.18
N ASP A 117 0.00 14.12 24.04
CA ASP A 117 -0.07 12.92 24.88
C ASP A 117 -0.47 11.70 24.04
N ASP A 118 -1.27 11.91 22.98
CA ASP A 118 -1.65 10.87 22.01
C ASP A 118 -0.51 10.54 21.03
N ARG A 119 0.54 11.37 21.00
CA ARG A 119 1.64 11.35 20.02
C ARG A 119 1.17 11.32 18.57
N LYS A 120 0.17 12.15 18.25
CA LYS A 120 -0.41 12.26 16.90
C LYS A 120 -0.32 13.68 16.38
N VAL A 121 -0.05 13.81 15.09
CA VAL A 121 -0.04 15.08 14.36
C VAL A 121 -0.87 14.95 13.09
N ARG A 122 -1.54 16.04 12.69
CA ARG A 122 -2.35 16.13 11.47
C ARG A 122 -2.15 17.51 10.83
N ILE A 123 -1.95 17.55 9.52
CA ILE A 123 -1.97 18.78 8.72
C ILE A 123 -3.21 18.77 7.81
N GLU A 124 -4.30 19.38 8.25
CA GLU A 124 -5.53 19.50 7.43
C GLU A 124 -5.37 20.64 6.42
N VAL A 125 -5.63 20.38 5.14
CA VAL A 125 -5.49 21.35 4.05
C VAL A 125 -6.86 21.61 3.43
N GLY A 126 -7.19 22.88 3.22
CA GLY A 126 -8.39 23.31 2.52
C GLY A 126 -8.29 23.10 1.01
N TYR A 127 -9.43 22.86 0.37
CA TYR A 127 -9.53 22.51 -1.05
C TYR A 127 -8.79 23.48 -2.00
N GLY A 128 -8.73 24.77 -1.64
CA GLY A 128 -8.07 25.79 -2.46
C GLY A 128 -6.54 25.66 -2.50
N LEU A 129 -5.95 24.89 -1.59
CA LEU A 129 -4.52 24.70 -1.47
C LEU A 129 -4.07 23.27 -1.75
N GLU A 130 -4.95 22.32 -2.07
CA GLU A 130 -4.56 20.92 -2.38
C GLU A 130 -3.59 20.80 -3.55
N GLY A 131 -3.72 21.67 -4.56
CA GLY A 131 -2.80 21.69 -5.70
C GLY A 131 -1.39 22.19 -5.35
N VAL A 132 -1.24 22.86 -4.21
CA VAL A 132 0.01 23.47 -3.74
C VAL A 132 0.61 22.66 -2.58
N VAL A 133 -0.22 22.29 -1.62
CA VAL A 133 0.08 21.44 -0.47
C VAL A 133 -0.71 20.15 -0.64
N THR A 134 -0.15 19.22 -1.39
CA THR A 134 -0.76 17.89 -1.59
C THR A 134 -0.66 17.03 -0.33
N ASP A 135 -1.47 15.99 -0.23
CA ASP A 135 -1.40 15.00 0.85
C ASP A 135 0.00 14.40 0.97
N LEU A 136 0.68 14.16 -0.16
CA LEU A 136 2.03 13.65 -0.21
C LEU A 136 3.02 14.62 0.44
N LEU A 137 2.93 15.92 0.12
CA LEU A 137 3.80 16.94 0.69
C LEU A 137 3.51 17.15 2.18
N ALA A 138 2.24 17.15 2.58
CA ALA A 138 1.86 17.21 3.99
C ALA A 138 2.42 16.01 4.78
N HIS A 139 2.32 14.80 4.22
CA HIS A 139 2.86 13.58 4.83
C HIS A 139 4.38 13.66 4.97
N ARG A 140 5.04 14.16 3.92
CA ARG A 140 6.48 14.37 3.90
C ARG A 140 6.96 15.32 5.00
N ILE A 141 6.29 16.47 5.17
CA ILE A 141 6.59 17.42 6.26
C ILE A 141 6.47 16.73 7.63
N ILE A 142 5.42 15.92 7.81
CA ILE A 142 5.22 15.17 9.05
C ILE A 142 6.36 14.18 9.29
N GLU A 143 6.66 13.31 8.34
CA GLU A 143 7.65 12.23 8.50
C GLU A 143 9.09 12.77 8.61
N GLU A 144 9.44 13.81 7.85
CA GLU A 144 10.83 14.24 7.72
C GLU A 144 11.24 15.32 8.73
N HIS A 145 10.31 16.17 9.15
CA HIS A 145 10.63 17.30 10.02
C HIS A 145 9.90 17.24 11.37
N ILE A 146 8.61 16.91 11.39
CA ILE A 146 7.83 16.91 12.64
C ILE A 146 8.18 15.69 13.51
N THR A 147 7.97 14.49 12.98
CA THR A 147 8.17 13.22 13.69
C THR A 147 9.57 13.09 14.31
N PRO A 148 10.68 13.31 13.58
CA PRO A 148 12.01 13.19 14.16
C PRO A 148 12.32 14.26 15.21
N ALA A 149 11.82 15.49 15.05
CA ALA A 149 12.00 16.54 16.06
C ALA A 149 11.22 16.22 17.33
N PHE A 150 9.98 15.74 17.21
CA PHE A 150 9.14 15.39 18.34
C PHE A 150 9.67 14.15 19.10
N ARG A 151 10.26 13.17 18.40
CA ARG A 151 10.99 12.06 19.03
C ARG A 151 12.18 12.52 19.88
N GLN A 152 12.81 13.63 19.51
CA GLN A 152 13.91 14.25 20.26
C GLN A 152 13.42 15.18 21.38
N GLY A 153 12.11 15.38 21.51
CA GLY A 153 11.51 16.32 22.45
C GLY A 153 11.55 17.78 21.99
N ASP A 154 12.00 18.06 20.77
CA ASP A 154 12.05 19.40 20.19
C ASP A 154 10.74 19.74 19.45
N TYR A 155 9.70 20.02 20.23
CA TYR A 155 8.39 20.40 19.69
C TYR A 155 8.40 21.77 19.02
N ALA A 156 9.15 22.73 19.57
CA ALA A 156 9.22 24.08 19.01
C ALA A 156 9.93 24.08 17.65
N GLY A 157 11.05 23.36 17.53
CA GLY A 157 11.77 23.18 16.27
C GLY A 157 10.92 22.47 15.22
N GLY A 158 10.25 21.37 15.59
CA GLY A 158 9.38 20.63 14.67
C GLY A 158 8.22 21.46 14.12
N VAL A 159 7.52 22.20 15.00
CA VAL A 159 6.42 23.08 14.58
C VAL A 159 6.93 24.24 13.72
N GLN A 160 8.03 24.89 14.11
CA GLN A 160 8.60 26.00 13.34
C GLN A 160 9.05 25.55 11.94
N GLN A 161 9.64 24.36 11.83
CA GLN A 161 10.07 23.82 10.54
C GLN A 161 8.88 23.48 9.64
N ALA A 162 7.86 22.82 10.19
CA ALA A 162 6.62 22.57 9.46
C ALA A 162 5.95 23.86 8.95
N VAL A 163 5.94 24.92 9.79
CA VAL A 163 5.44 26.23 9.38
C VAL A 163 6.28 26.84 8.26
N ASN A 164 7.61 26.69 8.30
CA ASN A 164 8.50 27.15 7.21
C ASN A 164 8.19 26.44 5.90
N ASP A 165 8.03 25.11 5.93
CA ASP A 165 7.74 24.30 4.75
C ASP A 165 6.36 24.64 4.15
N LEU A 166 5.34 24.76 5.00
CA LEU A 166 4.00 25.18 4.57
C LEU A 166 4.03 26.59 3.97
N THR A 167 4.80 27.52 4.56
CA THR A 167 4.99 28.88 4.03
C THR A 167 5.66 28.82 2.65
N LEU A 168 6.70 28.01 2.49
CA LEU A 168 7.44 27.84 1.24
C LEU A 168 6.53 27.30 0.13
N LEU A 169 5.76 26.26 0.42
CA LEU A 169 4.81 25.66 -0.53
C LEU A 169 3.76 26.70 -0.96
N VAL A 170 3.12 27.39 -0.01
CA VAL A 170 2.12 28.43 -0.31
C VAL A 170 2.72 29.62 -1.07
N ASP A 171 3.99 29.95 -0.83
CA ASP A 171 4.70 30.96 -1.60
C ASP A 171 5.00 30.53 -3.05
N GLY A 172 4.87 29.23 -3.35
CA GLY A 172 5.05 28.63 -4.68
C GLY A 172 6.43 28.01 -4.88
N GLY A 173 7.18 27.76 -3.81
CA GLY A 173 8.45 27.04 -3.84
C GLY A 173 8.25 25.53 -3.65
N ASP A 174 9.27 24.76 -4.01
CA ASP A 174 9.31 23.32 -3.79
C ASP A 174 10.13 22.96 -2.54
N LEU A 175 9.73 21.90 -1.86
CA LEU A 175 10.55 21.32 -0.79
C LEU A 175 11.85 20.77 -1.38
N PRO A 176 13.02 21.01 -0.75
CA PRO A 176 14.30 20.50 -1.26
C PRO A 176 14.25 18.99 -1.43
N ASP A 177 14.83 18.46 -2.51
CA ASP A 177 14.90 17.01 -2.73
C ASP A 177 15.55 16.32 -1.54
N VAL A 178 14.87 15.33 -0.98
CA VAL A 178 15.43 14.55 0.11
C VAL A 178 16.59 13.72 -0.37
N ALA A 179 17.69 13.79 0.40
CA ALA A 179 18.56 12.64 0.55
C ALA A 179 17.69 11.53 1.17
N GLY A 180 17.02 10.74 0.32
CA GLY A 180 16.11 9.70 0.75
C GLY A 180 16.76 8.85 1.82
N ALA A 181 15.97 8.31 2.75
CA ALA A 181 16.41 7.41 3.79
C ALA A 181 17.29 6.32 3.15
N GLY A 182 18.61 6.54 3.15
CA GLY A 182 19.54 5.63 2.52
C GLY A 182 19.37 4.30 3.23
N PHE A 183 19.15 3.23 2.48
CA PHE A 183 19.12 1.90 3.08
C PHE A 183 20.34 1.78 3.99
N PRO A 184 20.19 1.26 5.22
CA PRO A 184 21.32 1.17 6.11
C PRO A 184 22.42 0.37 5.42
N PRO A 185 23.71 0.73 5.59
CA PRO A 185 24.84 0.01 4.98
C PRO A 185 24.78 -1.50 5.24
N GLU A 186 24.17 -1.87 6.37
CA GLU A 186 23.85 -3.24 6.77
C GLU A 186 22.90 -3.97 5.79
N ALA A 187 21.85 -3.31 5.30
CA ALA A 187 20.91 -3.90 4.34
C ALA A 187 21.58 -4.19 2.99
N TYR A 188 22.47 -3.30 2.54
CA TYR A 188 23.28 -3.53 1.35
C TYR A 188 24.18 -4.75 1.51
N ALA A 189 24.80 -4.95 2.68
CA ALA A 189 25.66 -6.10 2.94
C ALA A 189 24.89 -7.43 2.91
N VAL A 190 23.67 -7.48 3.47
CA VAL A 190 22.81 -8.67 3.42
C VAL A 190 22.39 -8.98 1.99
N LEU A 191 22.00 -7.96 1.22
CA LEU A 191 21.61 -8.13 -0.19
C LEU A 191 22.79 -8.63 -1.04
N LEU A 192 23.98 -8.04 -0.87
CA LEU A 192 25.20 -8.48 -1.54
C LEU A 192 25.59 -9.91 -1.16
N ALA A 193 25.44 -10.28 0.11
CA ALA A 193 25.68 -11.64 0.57
C ALA A 193 24.71 -12.64 -0.09
N PHE A 194 23.43 -12.31 -0.17
CA PHE A 194 22.44 -13.16 -0.83
C PHE A 194 22.76 -13.34 -2.34
N MET A 195 23.05 -12.24 -3.03
CA MET A 195 23.42 -12.25 -4.46
C MET A 195 24.69 -13.07 -4.72
N PHE A 196 25.73 -12.86 -3.92
CA PHE A 196 26.98 -13.61 -4.01
C PHE A 196 26.75 -15.10 -3.75
N GLY A 197 25.96 -15.43 -2.73
CA GLY A 197 25.51 -16.78 -2.43
C GLY A 197 24.86 -17.44 -3.65
N GLY A 198 23.90 -16.75 -4.28
CA GLY A 198 23.23 -17.23 -5.49
C GLY A 198 24.19 -17.55 -6.63
N VAL A 199 25.14 -16.65 -6.92
CA VAL A 199 26.16 -16.86 -7.97
C VAL A 199 27.04 -18.07 -7.65
N VAL A 200 27.52 -18.19 -6.40
CA VAL A 200 28.34 -19.33 -5.96
C VAL A 200 27.56 -20.65 -6.05
N GLY A 201 26.27 -20.64 -5.70
CA GLY A 201 25.37 -21.79 -5.84
C GLY A 201 25.20 -22.25 -7.28
N VAL A 202 24.99 -21.31 -8.21
CA VAL A 202 24.91 -21.60 -9.66
C VAL A 202 26.23 -22.16 -10.19
N LEU A 203 27.37 -21.58 -9.79
CA LEU A 203 28.69 -22.04 -10.22
C LEU A 203 29.04 -23.44 -9.69
N MET A 204 28.60 -23.78 -8.47
CA MET A 204 28.70 -25.14 -7.94
C MET A 204 27.77 -26.11 -8.69
N GLY A 205 26.51 -25.71 -8.96
CA GLY A 205 25.57 -26.52 -9.74
C GLY A 205 25.97 -26.73 -11.20
N ALA A 206 26.83 -25.86 -11.75
CA ALA A 206 27.40 -25.99 -13.09
C ALA A 206 28.71 -26.80 -13.15
N GLU A 207 29.15 -27.41 -12.04
CA GLU A 207 30.42 -28.15 -11.88
C GLU A 207 31.69 -27.34 -12.17
N LYS A 208 31.58 -26.02 -12.33
CA LYS A 208 32.71 -25.14 -12.66
C LYS A 208 33.56 -24.76 -11.45
N LEU A 209 33.02 -24.91 -10.24
CA LEU A 209 33.68 -24.51 -9.01
C LEU A 209 33.77 -25.69 -8.01
N PRO A 210 35.00 -26.13 -7.63
CA PRO A 210 35.14 -27.16 -6.61
C PRO A 210 34.72 -26.61 -5.23
N TRP A 211 34.00 -27.43 -4.45
CA TRP A 211 33.47 -27.11 -3.11
C TRP A 211 34.45 -26.37 -2.19
N ARG A 212 35.73 -26.76 -2.21
CA ARG A 212 36.79 -26.13 -1.39
C ARG A 212 37.02 -24.66 -1.72
N ARG A 213 36.96 -24.28 -3.00
CA ARG A 213 37.11 -22.88 -3.45
C ARG A 213 35.84 -22.07 -3.12
N ALA A 214 34.69 -22.72 -3.17
CA ALA A 214 33.42 -22.11 -2.81
C ALA A 214 33.36 -21.74 -1.32
N LEU A 215 33.78 -22.65 -0.42
CA LEU A 215 33.89 -22.37 1.01
C LEU A 215 34.86 -21.22 1.30
N LEU A 216 36.03 -21.23 0.66
CA LEU A 216 37.01 -20.16 0.83
C LEU A 216 36.45 -18.80 0.38
N ALA A 217 35.73 -18.77 -0.75
CA ALA A 217 35.09 -17.56 -1.25
C ALA A 217 34.00 -17.02 -0.30
N VAL A 218 33.15 -17.90 0.25
CA VAL A 218 32.13 -17.51 1.23
C VAL A 218 32.76 -16.91 2.50
N VAL A 219 33.83 -17.53 3.01
CA VAL A 219 34.54 -17.02 4.19
C VAL A 219 35.18 -15.66 3.91
N VAL A 220 35.87 -15.51 2.77
CA VAL A 220 36.52 -14.24 2.39
C VAL A 220 35.50 -13.12 2.24
N VAL A 221 34.40 -13.35 1.51
CA VAL A 221 33.39 -12.31 1.29
C VAL A 221 32.63 -11.98 2.57
N THR A 222 32.39 -12.96 3.45
CA THR A 222 31.81 -12.71 4.78
C THR A 222 32.71 -11.78 5.59
N VAL A 223 34.01 -12.05 5.66
CA VAL A 223 34.96 -11.21 6.40
C VAL A 223 35.01 -9.79 5.83
N VAL A 224 35.04 -9.64 4.51
CA VAL A 224 35.04 -8.32 3.84
C VAL A 224 33.76 -7.55 4.13
N LEU A 225 32.59 -8.19 4.01
CA LEU A 225 31.30 -7.53 4.25
C LEU A 225 31.10 -7.15 5.72
N VAL A 226 31.53 -7.98 6.67
CA VAL A 226 31.51 -7.62 8.10
C VAL A 226 32.47 -6.46 8.39
N ALA A 227 33.65 -6.42 7.76
CA ALA A 227 34.59 -5.32 7.94
C ALA A 227 34.06 -3.98 7.41
N VAL A 228 33.33 -4.01 6.29
CA VAL A 228 32.79 -2.79 5.65
C VAL A 228 31.47 -2.33 6.29
N ALA A 229 30.59 -3.26 6.67
CA ALA A 229 29.21 -2.94 7.06
C ALA A 229 28.83 -3.38 8.50
N GLY A 230 29.67 -4.16 9.18
CA GLY A 230 29.31 -4.79 10.45
C GLY A 230 29.18 -3.84 11.64
N GLY A 231 29.83 -2.68 11.60
CA GLY A 231 29.72 -1.64 12.63
C GLY A 231 29.83 -2.19 14.07
N LYS A 232 28.93 -1.76 14.96
CA LYS A 232 28.87 -2.21 16.36
C LYS A 232 28.28 -3.62 16.51
N ASN A 233 27.51 -4.08 15.52
CA ASN A 233 26.78 -5.35 15.54
C ASN A 233 27.53 -6.46 14.78
N TRP A 234 28.84 -6.31 14.57
CA TRP A 234 29.66 -7.24 13.80
C TRP A 234 29.53 -8.72 14.21
N PRO A 235 29.30 -9.11 15.49
CA PRO A 235 29.16 -10.53 15.84
C PRO A 235 27.89 -11.16 15.24
N VAL A 236 26.81 -10.38 15.13
CA VAL A 236 25.55 -10.83 14.53
C VAL A 236 25.73 -11.05 13.03
N TYR A 237 26.41 -10.12 12.36
CA TYR A 237 26.67 -10.20 10.92
C TYR A 237 27.62 -11.34 10.52
N LEU A 238 28.55 -11.72 11.40
CA LEU A 238 29.44 -12.87 11.18
C LEU A 238 28.65 -14.19 11.08
N LEU A 239 27.52 -14.31 11.78
CA LEU A 239 26.61 -15.46 11.68
C LEU A 239 25.56 -15.29 10.58
N LEU A 240 25.02 -14.09 10.41
CA LEU A 240 23.92 -13.81 9.49
C LEU A 240 24.34 -13.91 8.02
N LEU A 241 25.46 -13.31 7.64
CA LEU A 241 25.91 -13.24 6.23
C LEU A 241 26.21 -14.60 5.59
N PRO A 242 26.94 -15.54 6.23
CA PRO A 242 27.18 -16.85 5.62
C PRO A 242 25.90 -17.69 5.52
N LEU A 243 24.96 -17.51 6.46
CA LEU A 243 23.64 -18.14 6.39
C LEU A 243 22.82 -17.58 5.21
N CYS A 244 22.84 -16.28 4.99
CA CYS A 244 22.22 -15.63 3.83
C CYS A 244 22.84 -16.10 2.50
N MET A 245 24.18 -16.19 2.44
CA MET A 245 24.88 -16.76 1.28
C MET A 245 24.50 -18.22 1.02
N LEU A 246 24.34 -19.02 2.07
CA LEU A 246 23.94 -20.43 1.95
C LEU A 246 22.51 -20.56 1.42
N ILE A 247 21.58 -19.74 1.92
CA ILE A 247 20.19 -19.70 1.43
C ILE A 247 20.15 -19.27 -0.04
N GLY A 248 20.85 -18.20 -0.40
CA GLY A 248 20.98 -17.76 -1.80
C GLY A 248 21.59 -18.85 -2.68
N GLY A 249 22.67 -19.50 -2.24
CA GLY A 249 23.32 -20.55 -2.99
C GLY A 249 22.47 -21.81 -3.17
N ALA A 250 21.74 -22.22 -2.13
CA ALA A 250 20.85 -23.37 -2.21
C ALA A 250 19.67 -23.11 -3.15
N THR A 251 19.05 -21.93 -3.05
CA THR A 251 17.90 -21.55 -3.89
C THR A 251 18.27 -21.47 -5.37
N PHE A 252 19.31 -20.71 -5.72
CA PHE A 252 19.72 -20.56 -7.12
C PHE A 252 20.47 -21.79 -7.67
N GLY A 253 21.19 -22.52 -6.82
CA GLY A 253 21.78 -23.81 -7.19
C GLY A 253 20.74 -24.88 -7.51
N ALA A 254 19.63 -24.94 -6.75
CA ALA A 254 18.49 -25.79 -7.07
C ALA A 254 17.77 -25.31 -8.34
N LEU A 255 17.58 -23.99 -8.48
CA LEU A 255 16.95 -23.39 -9.67
C LEU A 255 17.73 -23.73 -10.96
N TRP A 256 19.05 -23.87 -10.88
CA TRP A 256 19.91 -24.26 -12.01
C TRP A 256 19.61 -25.65 -12.57
N GLN A 257 19.04 -26.57 -11.77
CA GLN A 257 18.58 -27.87 -12.27
C GLN A 257 17.43 -27.71 -13.29
N ALA A 258 16.63 -26.66 -13.15
CA ALA A 258 15.56 -26.28 -14.07
C ALA A 258 16.02 -25.17 -15.03
N ARG A 259 16.94 -25.49 -15.96
CA ARG A 259 17.57 -24.53 -16.88
C ARG A 259 16.59 -23.58 -17.57
N ALA A 260 15.44 -24.09 -18.04
CA ALA A 260 14.42 -23.28 -18.70
C ALA A 260 13.78 -22.23 -17.76
N ALA A 261 13.48 -22.63 -16.52
CA ALA A 261 12.93 -21.71 -15.51
C ALA A 261 13.96 -20.68 -15.06
N PHE A 262 15.23 -21.08 -14.91
CA PHE A 262 16.32 -20.18 -14.54
C PHE A 262 16.52 -19.05 -15.56
N TYR A 263 16.60 -19.37 -16.86
CA TYR A 263 16.75 -18.35 -17.89
C TYR A 263 15.50 -17.47 -18.05
N ALA A 264 14.30 -18.02 -17.83
CA ALA A 264 13.06 -17.25 -17.86
C ALA A 264 13.02 -16.20 -16.73
N VAL A 265 13.37 -16.58 -15.49
CA VAL A 265 13.44 -15.65 -14.35
C VAL A 265 14.52 -14.59 -14.58
N LEU A 266 15.70 -14.98 -15.08
CA LEU A 266 16.78 -14.04 -15.35
C LEU A 266 16.41 -13.04 -16.46
N GLY A 267 15.71 -13.50 -17.50
CA GLY A 267 15.17 -12.64 -18.56
C GLY A 267 14.09 -11.68 -18.06
N LEU A 268 13.23 -12.12 -17.14
CA LEU A 268 12.23 -11.25 -16.50
C LEU A 268 12.90 -10.17 -15.64
N LEU A 269 13.90 -10.56 -14.82
CA LEU A 269 14.63 -9.61 -13.98
C LEU A 269 15.41 -8.59 -14.82
N SER A 270 16.06 -9.01 -15.92
CA SER A 270 16.76 -8.09 -16.82
C SER A 270 15.80 -7.13 -17.54
N TYR A 271 14.61 -7.60 -17.91
CA TYR A 271 13.56 -6.75 -18.46
C TYR A 271 13.08 -5.69 -17.44
N ILE A 272 12.79 -6.10 -16.20
CA ILE A 272 12.39 -5.17 -15.12
C ILE A 272 13.49 -4.14 -14.87
N ALA A 273 14.74 -4.57 -14.77
CA ALA A 273 15.87 -3.67 -14.60
C ALA A 273 16.01 -2.69 -15.78
N GLY A 274 15.80 -3.15 -17.01
CA GLY A 274 15.81 -2.29 -18.20
C GLY A 274 14.70 -1.23 -18.18
N VAL A 275 13.49 -1.58 -17.75
CA VAL A 275 12.36 -0.64 -17.61
C VAL A 275 12.65 0.39 -16.51
N LEU A 276 13.19 -0.04 -15.36
CA LEU A 276 13.59 0.88 -14.27
C LEU A 276 14.70 1.83 -14.69
N LEU A 277 15.67 1.35 -15.47
CA LEU A 277 16.78 2.16 -15.96
C LEU A 277 16.30 3.16 -17.02
N ALA A 278 15.32 2.78 -17.85
CA ALA A 278 14.67 3.69 -18.80
C ALA A 278 13.84 4.78 -18.11
N ASP A 279 13.13 4.45 -17.03
CA ASP A 279 12.41 5.43 -16.19
C ASP A 279 13.39 6.43 -15.56
N HIS A 280 14.50 5.94 -15.00
CA HIS A 280 15.49 6.79 -14.35
C HIS A 280 16.26 7.72 -15.31
N PHE A 281 16.58 7.25 -16.53
CA PHE A 281 17.45 7.98 -17.46
C PHE A 281 16.77 8.62 -18.68
N LEU A 282 15.60 8.13 -19.14
CA LEU A 282 15.05 8.50 -20.45
C LEU A 282 13.72 9.26 -20.39
N VAL A 283 12.78 8.90 -19.49
CA VAL A 283 11.44 9.51 -19.43
C VAL A 283 10.89 9.48 -18.00
N ARG A 284 10.74 10.64 -17.34
CA ARG A 284 10.23 10.80 -15.96
C ARG A 284 8.72 10.51 -15.74
N ASP A 285 8.03 10.00 -16.76
CA ASP A 285 6.58 9.75 -16.77
C ASP A 285 6.22 8.34 -17.29
N LEU A 286 7.04 7.32 -16.99
CA LEU A 286 6.69 5.95 -17.34
C LEU A 286 5.85 5.32 -16.22
N SER A 287 4.55 5.15 -16.48
CA SER A 287 3.68 4.36 -15.61
C SER A 287 4.15 2.90 -15.56
N LEU A 288 4.90 2.57 -14.51
CA LEU A 288 5.57 1.28 -14.27
C LEU A 288 4.60 0.10 -14.37
N ILE A 289 3.35 0.30 -13.94
CA ILE A 289 2.24 -0.65 -14.03
C ILE A 289 1.89 -1.00 -15.48
N HIS A 290 1.89 -0.02 -16.40
CA HIS A 290 1.47 -0.24 -17.79
C HIS A 290 2.50 -1.04 -18.59
N TRP A 291 3.79 -0.77 -18.38
CA TRP A 291 4.89 -1.45 -19.07
C TRP A 291 5.24 -2.83 -18.52
N LEU A 292 4.84 -3.13 -17.28
CA LEU A 292 4.95 -4.47 -16.70
C LEU A 292 3.74 -5.36 -17.05
N ALA A 293 2.54 -4.77 -17.12
CA ALA A 293 1.31 -5.51 -17.41
C ALA A 293 1.23 -6.03 -18.86
N TYR A 294 1.70 -5.24 -19.83
CA TYR A 294 1.61 -5.59 -21.26
C TYR A 294 2.35 -6.88 -21.66
N PRO A 295 3.63 -7.09 -21.30
CA PRO A 295 4.35 -8.32 -21.63
C PRO A 295 3.79 -9.55 -20.89
N MET A 296 3.29 -9.38 -19.66
CA MET A 296 2.62 -10.46 -18.93
C MET A 296 1.29 -10.85 -19.57
N ALA A 297 0.48 -9.86 -19.99
CA ALA A 297 -0.74 -10.11 -20.74
C ALA A 297 -0.44 -10.79 -22.09
N GLY A 298 0.61 -10.35 -22.79
CA GLY A 298 1.07 -10.98 -24.04
C GLY A 298 1.48 -12.44 -23.87
N LEU A 299 2.24 -12.76 -22.81
CA LEU A 299 2.64 -14.14 -22.48
C LEU A 299 1.45 -15.02 -22.11
N LEU A 300 0.48 -14.51 -21.36
CA LEU A 300 -0.74 -15.23 -21.01
C LEU A 300 -1.56 -15.55 -22.25
N VAL A 301 -1.73 -14.57 -23.15
CA VAL A 301 -2.43 -14.75 -24.43
C VAL A 301 -1.69 -15.76 -25.31
N LEU A 302 -0.37 -15.67 -25.43
CA LEU A 302 0.44 -16.63 -26.19
C LEU A 302 0.32 -18.05 -25.62
N GLY A 303 0.35 -18.20 -24.29
CA GLY A 303 0.15 -19.48 -23.61
C GLY A 303 -1.22 -20.10 -23.90
N LEU A 304 -2.28 -19.28 -23.94
CA LEU A 304 -3.62 -19.72 -24.32
C LEU A 304 -3.68 -20.21 -25.77
N TYR A 305 -3.02 -19.51 -26.71
CA TYR A 305 -2.93 -19.93 -28.11
C TYR A 305 -2.13 -21.22 -28.30
N VAL A 306 -1.02 -21.41 -27.58
CA VAL A 306 -0.24 -22.66 -27.60
C VAL A 306 -1.07 -23.82 -27.05
N GLY A 307 -1.80 -23.60 -25.96
CA GLY A 307 -2.74 -24.57 -25.41
C GLY A 307 -3.82 -24.98 -26.41
N LEU A 308 -4.45 -24.01 -27.09
CA LEU A 308 -5.43 -24.25 -28.14
C LEU A 308 -4.84 -25.06 -29.30
N PHE A 309 -3.61 -24.75 -29.73
CA PHE A 309 -2.93 -25.46 -30.81
C PHE A 309 -2.62 -26.92 -30.45
N LEU A 310 -2.20 -27.19 -29.22
CA LEU A 310 -1.95 -28.56 -28.74
C LEU A 310 -3.25 -29.39 -28.69
N VAL A 311 -4.33 -28.78 -28.23
CA VAL A 311 -5.68 -29.38 -28.20
C VAL A 311 -6.20 -29.68 -29.62
N MET A 312 -6.04 -28.75 -30.56
CA MET A 312 -6.37 -28.95 -31.98
C MET A 312 -5.56 -30.09 -32.61
N LYS A 313 -4.26 -30.20 -32.30
CA LYS A 313 -3.39 -31.27 -32.78
C LYS A 313 -3.81 -32.64 -32.24
N GLY A 314 -4.19 -32.74 -30.96
CA GLY A 314 -4.66 -33.99 -30.35
C GLY A 314 -5.94 -34.51 -31.01
N MET A 315 -6.92 -33.64 -31.25
CA MET A 315 -8.19 -34.05 -31.87
C MET A 315 -8.11 -34.37 -33.36
N TRP A 316 -7.20 -33.72 -34.09
CA TRP A 316 -6.94 -34.09 -35.49
C TRP A 316 -6.45 -35.54 -35.60
N GLN A 317 -5.73 -36.04 -34.58
CA GLN A 317 -5.25 -37.42 -34.55
C GLN A 317 -6.35 -38.44 -34.20
N GLU A 318 -7.43 -38.04 -33.52
CA GLU A 318 -8.53 -38.94 -33.13
C GLU A 318 -9.67 -39.02 -34.16
N SER A 319 -10.16 -37.89 -34.70
CA SER A 319 -11.13 -37.92 -35.81
C SER A 319 -11.13 -36.62 -36.64
N GLN A 320 -10.94 -36.76 -37.96
CA GLN A 320 -10.93 -35.61 -38.87
C GLN A 320 -12.32 -34.98 -39.06
N GLY A 321 -13.39 -35.78 -38.94
CA GLY A 321 -14.78 -35.32 -39.08
C GLY A 321 -15.27 -34.48 -37.89
N GLY A 322 -14.95 -34.89 -36.66
CA GLY A 322 -15.30 -34.14 -35.44
C GLY A 322 -14.54 -32.83 -35.33
N PHE A 323 -13.29 -32.79 -35.82
CA PHE A 323 -12.48 -31.58 -35.91
C PHE A 323 -13.10 -30.55 -36.87
N LEU A 324 -13.50 -30.97 -38.07
CA LEU A 324 -14.06 -30.07 -39.09
C LEU A 324 -15.38 -29.44 -38.62
N ALA A 325 -16.26 -30.22 -37.97
CA ALA A 325 -17.53 -29.72 -37.44
C ALA A 325 -17.34 -28.65 -36.34
N ARG A 326 -16.35 -28.84 -35.46
CA ARG A 326 -16.03 -27.89 -34.39
C ARG A 326 -15.31 -26.65 -34.91
N LEU A 327 -14.46 -26.80 -35.91
CA LEU A 327 -13.81 -25.67 -36.59
C LEU A 327 -14.86 -24.78 -37.29
N VAL A 328 -15.85 -25.38 -37.93
CA VAL A 328 -16.98 -24.64 -38.51
C VAL A 328 -17.79 -23.94 -37.41
N ALA A 329 -18.06 -24.59 -36.28
CA ALA A 329 -18.76 -23.96 -35.16
C ALA A 329 -17.98 -22.75 -34.59
N VAL A 330 -16.66 -22.83 -34.47
CA VAL A 330 -15.81 -21.72 -34.03
C VAL A 330 -15.83 -20.57 -35.04
N LEU A 331 -15.75 -20.85 -36.34
CA LEU A 331 -15.84 -19.83 -37.38
C LEU A 331 -17.20 -19.12 -37.38
N VAL A 332 -18.29 -19.84 -37.10
CA VAL A 332 -19.63 -19.26 -36.93
C VAL A 332 -19.68 -18.35 -35.71
N VAL A 333 -19.14 -18.78 -34.56
CA VAL A 333 -19.06 -17.94 -33.35
C VAL A 333 -18.20 -16.70 -33.60
N TYR A 334 -17.11 -16.82 -34.36
CA TYR A 334 -16.27 -15.69 -34.77
C TYR A 334 -17.02 -14.69 -35.64
N GLY A 335 -17.76 -15.19 -36.63
CA GLY A 335 -18.58 -14.36 -37.52
C GLY A 335 -19.68 -13.63 -36.76
N VAL A 336 -20.36 -14.30 -35.82
CA VAL A 336 -21.43 -13.71 -35.01
C VAL A 336 -20.86 -12.69 -34.01
N ALA A 337 -19.75 -13.00 -33.33
CA ALA A 337 -19.09 -12.06 -32.43
C ALA A 337 -18.58 -10.82 -33.18
N GLY A 338 -18.01 -11.00 -34.38
CA GLY A 338 -17.58 -9.90 -35.24
C GLY A 338 -18.73 -9.06 -35.80
N ALA A 339 -19.92 -9.64 -35.99
CA ALA A 339 -21.11 -8.93 -36.46
C ALA A 339 -21.86 -8.18 -35.34
N LEU A 340 -21.77 -8.64 -34.08
CA LEU A 340 -22.42 -8.00 -32.92
C LEU A 340 -21.66 -6.78 -32.39
N ILE A 341 -20.36 -6.68 -32.66
CA ILE A 341 -19.49 -5.59 -32.20
C ILE A 341 -19.33 -4.60 -33.37
N ASP A 342 -20.35 -3.78 -33.59
CA ASP A 342 -20.30 -2.73 -34.61
C ASP A 342 -19.52 -1.52 -34.08
N ASN A 343 -18.20 -1.50 -34.32
CA ASN A 343 -17.31 -0.36 -34.06
C ASN A 343 -16.02 -0.46 -34.87
N GLY A 344 -16.12 -0.26 -36.19
CA GLY A 344 -14.97 -0.02 -37.08
C GLY A 344 -13.86 -1.08 -37.07
N THR A 345 -12.72 -0.76 -37.71
CA THR A 345 -11.56 -1.66 -37.87
C THR A 345 -10.85 -2.02 -36.56
N THR A 346 -11.13 -1.32 -35.46
CA THR A 346 -10.55 -1.57 -34.13
C THR A 346 -11.40 -2.49 -33.24
N GLY A 347 -12.71 -2.60 -33.47
CA GLY A 347 -13.59 -3.50 -32.72
C GLY A 347 -13.26 -4.99 -32.90
N TRP A 348 -12.74 -5.37 -34.06
CA TRP A 348 -12.30 -6.74 -34.34
C TRP A 348 -11.17 -7.20 -33.41
N LEU A 349 -10.23 -6.30 -33.04
CA LEU A 349 -9.13 -6.63 -32.13
C LEU A 349 -9.60 -6.96 -30.72
N LEU A 350 -10.69 -6.36 -30.26
CA LEU A 350 -11.30 -6.67 -28.96
C LEU A 350 -12.10 -7.99 -29.00
N ALA A 351 -12.62 -8.40 -30.15
CA ALA A 351 -13.37 -9.65 -30.30
C ALA A 351 -12.47 -10.90 -30.19
N PHE A 352 -11.20 -10.79 -30.62
CA PHE A 352 -10.24 -11.90 -30.63
C PHE A 352 -10.10 -12.64 -29.30
N PRO A 353 -9.80 -11.99 -28.15
CA PRO A 353 -9.61 -12.69 -26.89
C PRO A 353 -10.89 -13.36 -26.35
N PHE A 354 -12.07 -12.73 -26.53
CA PHE A 354 -13.35 -13.32 -26.09
C PHE A 354 -13.77 -14.51 -26.95
N ALA A 355 -13.58 -14.42 -28.27
CA ALA A 355 -13.90 -15.51 -29.18
C ALA A 355 -12.92 -16.69 -29.04
N SER A 356 -11.65 -16.44 -28.73
CA SER A 356 -10.65 -17.48 -28.42
C SER A 356 -10.98 -18.24 -27.13
N PHE A 357 -11.58 -17.59 -26.12
CA PHE A 357 -12.08 -18.25 -24.91
C PHE A 357 -13.28 -19.18 -25.21
N ALA A 358 -14.21 -18.75 -26.06
CA ALA A 358 -15.34 -19.57 -26.50
C ALA A 358 -14.87 -20.79 -27.32
N ALA A 359 -13.87 -20.59 -28.20
CA ALA A 359 -13.27 -21.68 -28.97
C ALA A 359 -12.62 -22.74 -28.08
N LEU A 360 -11.95 -22.33 -27.00
CA LEU A 360 -11.35 -23.23 -26.02
C LEU A 360 -12.43 -24.07 -25.31
N PHE A 361 -13.58 -23.48 -24.98
CA PHE A 361 -14.69 -24.19 -24.33
C PHE A 361 -15.37 -25.23 -25.25
N ILE A 362 -15.55 -24.89 -26.54
CA ILE A 362 -16.09 -25.77 -27.57
C ILE A 362 -15.16 -26.97 -27.82
N PHE A 363 -13.85 -26.74 -27.80
CA PHE A 363 -12.87 -27.80 -27.97
C PHE A 363 -12.63 -28.62 -26.68
N ALA A 364 -12.78 -28.02 -25.49
CA ALA A 364 -12.62 -28.71 -24.20
C ALA A 364 -13.77 -29.67 -23.86
N HIS A 365 -15.02 -29.35 -24.21
CA HIS A 365 -16.17 -30.25 -24.04
C HIS A 365 -16.08 -31.55 -24.86
N GLY A 366 -15.14 -31.63 -25.79
CA GLY A 366 -14.89 -32.84 -26.56
C GLY A 366 -14.16 -33.95 -25.83
N ILE A 367 -13.54 -33.67 -24.69
CA ILE A 367 -12.73 -34.64 -23.93
C ILE A 367 -13.59 -35.43 -22.93
N SER A 368 -14.82 -34.99 -22.62
CA SER A 368 -15.69 -35.64 -21.62
C SER A 368 -16.60 -36.76 -22.14
N ASP A 369 -16.81 -36.87 -23.46
CA ASP A 369 -17.79 -37.83 -24.01
C ASP A 369 -17.22 -39.24 -24.25
N GLY A 370 -16.11 -39.56 -23.58
CA GLY A 370 -15.39 -40.83 -23.69
C GLY A 370 -15.36 -41.65 -22.39
N SER A 371 -16.41 -41.66 -21.56
CA SER A 371 -16.63 -42.76 -20.60
C SER A 371 -18.08 -42.80 -20.12
N GLY A 372 -18.74 -43.93 -20.33
CA GLY A 372 -20.15 -44.11 -20.02
C GLY A 372 -20.44 -44.48 -18.56
N SER A 373 -21.68 -44.13 -18.17
CA SER A 373 -22.57 -44.74 -17.19
C SER A 373 -22.34 -44.51 -15.69
N GLY A 374 -23.35 -43.91 -15.04
CA GLY A 374 -23.57 -44.02 -13.60
C GLY A 374 -24.37 -42.88 -12.98
N SER A 375 -25.69 -43.07 -12.85
CA SER A 375 -26.59 -42.51 -11.80
C SER A 375 -26.47 -41.01 -11.46
N GLY A 376 -27.46 -40.17 -11.79
CA GLY A 376 -28.70 -40.12 -11.02
C GLY A 376 -28.50 -39.33 -9.72
N GLY A 377 -28.76 -38.02 -9.74
CA GLY A 377 -28.59 -37.18 -8.55
C GLY A 377 -29.06 -35.74 -8.73
N SER A 378 -30.36 -35.55 -8.57
CA SER A 378 -31.06 -34.35 -8.09
C SER A 378 -30.45 -32.95 -8.28
N SER A 379 -31.18 -32.16 -9.05
CA SER A 379 -31.28 -30.71 -9.00
C SER A 379 -31.34 -30.13 -7.58
N SER A 380 -30.47 -29.17 -7.29
CA SER A 380 -30.76 -28.08 -6.36
C SER A 380 -30.20 -26.78 -6.91
N SER A 381 -31.11 -25.96 -7.42
CA SER A 381 -30.92 -24.57 -7.79
C SER A 381 -30.49 -23.75 -6.57
N GLY A 382 -29.24 -23.30 -6.56
CA GLY A 382 -28.72 -22.29 -5.64
C GLY A 382 -28.45 -21.01 -6.40
N SER A 383 -29.45 -20.13 -6.45
CA SER A 383 -29.31 -18.75 -6.92
C SER A 383 -28.54 -17.93 -5.89
N SER A 384 -27.30 -17.51 -6.21
CA SER A 384 -26.61 -16.44 -5.49
C SER A 384 -26.58 -15.19 -6.36
N SER A 385 -27.53 -14.31 -6.06
CA SER A 385 -27.61 -12.95 -6.56
C SER A 385 -26.39 -12.14 -6.13
N SER A 386 -25.69 -11.58 -7.12
CA SER A 386 -24.71 -10.51 -6.96
C SER A 386 -25.41 -9.22 -6.53
N SER A 387 -25.18 -8.77 -5.31
CA SER A 387 -25.57 -7.42 -4.87
C SER A 387 -24.41 -6.47 -5.11
N SER A 388 -24.48 -5.73 -6.22
CA SER A 388 -23.71 -4.52 -6.48
C SER A 388 -24.27 -3.36 -5.65
N SER A 389 -23.55 -2.91 -4.63
CA SER A 389 -23.85 -1.66 -3.94
C SER A 389 -23.08 -0.52 -4.61
N SER A 390 -23.74 0.14 -5.57
CA SER A 390 -23.37 1.48 -6.03
C SER A 390 -23.88 2.50 -5.02
N SER A 391 -22.99 3.16 -4.28
CA SER A 391 -23.32 4.39 -3.55
C SER A 391 -22.83 5.59 -4.36
N SER A 392 -23.74 6.12 -5.18
CA SER A 392 -23.69 7.49 -5.68
C SER A 392 -24.15 8.43 -4.57
N SER A 393 -23.25 9.27 -4.06
CA SER A 393 -23.60 10.42 -3.21
C SER A 393 -23.40 11.70 -4.02
N SER A 394 -24.52 12.26 -4.45
CA SER A 394 -24.67 13.56 -5.09
C SER A 394 -24.69 14.69 -4.05
N GLY A 395 -23.84 15.70 -4.28
CA GLY A 395 -24.09 17.15 -4.08
C GLY A 395 -24.68 17.66 -2.76
N GLY A 396 -23.90 18.46 -2.03
CA GLY A 396 -24.41 19.31 -0.95
C GLY A 396 -23.37 20.20 -0.25
N GLY A 397 -22.98 21.30 -0.90
CA GLY A 397 -22.62 22.61 -0.31
C GLY A 397 -21.69 22.73 0.90
N GLY A 398 -20.40 22.99 0.65
CA GLY A 398 -19.54 23.93 1.40
C GLY A 398 -18.96 23.49 2.77
N SER A 399 -17.68 23.79 2.98
CA SER A 399 -16.91 23.62 4.23
C SER A 399 -16.44 22.20 4.58
N SER A 400 -15.79 21.46 3.68
CA SER A 400 -14.98 20.27 4.03
C SER A 400 -13.48 20.58 3.91
N GLY A 401 -12.68 20.09 4.88
CA GLY A 401 -11.24 19.93 4.68
C GLY A 401 -11.02 19.04 3.46
N GLY A 402 -10.17 19.50 2.56
CA GLY A 402 -10.01 18.94 1.23
C GLY A 402 -9.04 17.75 1.19
N GLY A 403 -8.00 17.81 2.02
CA GLY A 403 -7.00 16.76 2.13
C GLY A 403 -6.05 16.95 3.31
N GLY A 404 -4.92 16.26 3.25
CA GLY A 404 -3.78 16.36 4.16
C GLY A 404 -3.30 15.01 4.68
N ALA A 405 -2.31 15.04 5.57
CA ALA A 405 -1.74 13.83 6.18
C ALA A 405 -1.81 13.82 7.71
N SER A 406 -1.80 12.62 8.29
CA SER A 406 -1.57 12.37 9.71
C SER A 406 -0.29 11.57 9.93
N GLY A 407 0.25 11.62 11.14
CA GLY A 407 1.39 10.82 11.57
C GLY A 407 1.49 10.70 13.08
N SER A 408 2.44 9.88 13.53
CA SER A 408 2.66 9.58 14.95
C SER A 408 4.15 9.44 15.26
N TRP A 409 4.57 9.76 16.49
CA TRP A 409 6.00 9.76 16.86
C TRP A 409 6.39 8.88 18.03
#